data_AF-A0A947LYS2-F1
#
_entry.id   AF-A0A947LYS2-F1
#
_cell.length_a   1.000
_cell.length_b   1.000
_cell.length_c   1.000
_cell.angle_alpha   90.00
_cell.angle_beta   90.00
_cell.angle_gamma   90.00
#
_symmetry.space_group_name_H-M   'P 1'
#
loop_
_entity.id
_entity.type
_entity.pdbx_description
1 polymer ?
#
loop_
_entity_poly.entity_id
_entity_poly.type
_entity_poly.pdbx_seq_one_letter_code
_entity_poly.pdbx_strand_id
1 'polypeptide(L)' 'MLLPNWAVLNAAIDWLGHGLWNLAWWQIILYTLATTHITIAAVTIFLHRAQAHRALDLHAIPSHFFR' A
#
# COMPACT_ATOMS: atom_id res chain seq x y z
N MET A 1 9.68 -36.42 24.24
CA MET A 1 10.58 -35.25 24.39
C MET A 1 11.58 -35.19 23.24
N LEU A 2 11.12 -35.10 21.99
CA LEU A 2 12.00 -35.16 20.81
C LEU A 2 11.50 -34.27 19.67
N LEU A 3 11.45 -32.96 19.92
CA LEU A 3 11.59 -31.97 18.86
C LEU A 3 12.55 -30.90 19.39
N PRO A 4 13.70 -30.64 18.73
CA PRO A 4 14.52 -29.49 19.04
C PRO A 4 13.65 -28.24 18.96
N ASN A 5 13.89 -27.24 19.81
CA ASN A 5 13.15 -25.98 19.79
C ASN A 5 13.28 -25.32 18.40
N TRP A 6 12.34 -25.61 17.49
CA TRP A 6 12.21 -24.98 16.18
C TRP A 6 11.70 -23.53 16.32
N ALA A 7 12.28 -22.76 17.25
CA ALA A 7 11.95 -21.36 17.49
C ALA A 7 11.93 -20.54 16.18
N VAL A 8 12.85 -20.87 15.27
CA VAL A 8 12.91 -20.27 13.93
C VAL A 8 11.68 -20.64 13.09
N LEU A 9 11.23 -21.90 13.10
CA LEU A 9 10.02 -22.31 12.38
C LEU A 9 8.77 -21.66 12.97
N ASN A 10 8.65 -21.63 14.30
CA ASN A 10 7.53 -21.00 14.98
C ASN A 10 7.49 -19.49 14.68
N ALA A 11 8.63 -18.81 14.73
CA ALA A 11 8.74 -17.41 14.35
C ALA A 11 8.40 -17.18 12.87
N ALA A 12 8.81 -18.09 11.97
CA ALA A 12 8.48 -18.00 10.55
C ALA A 12 6.98 -18.18 10.28
N ILE A 13 6.32 -19.12 10.98
CA ILE A 13 4.88 -19.35 10.86
C ILE A 13 4.09 -18.16 11.42
N ASP A 14 4.48 -17.66 12.59
CA ASP A 14 3.87 -16.48 13.21
C ASP A 14 3.99 -15.25 12.32
N TRP A 15 5.19 -15.01 11.78
CA TRP A 15 5.44 -13.95 10.82
C TRP A 15 4.64 -14.11 9.53
N LEU A 16 4.47 -15.32 9.01
CA LEU A 16 3.65 -15.57 7.82
C LEU A 16 2.16 -15.31 8.09
N GLY A 17 1.68 -15.63 9.31
CA GLY A 17 0.29 -15.45 9.71
C GLY A 17 -0.10 -14.00 10.00
N HIS A 18 0.80 -13.24 10.63
CA HIS A 18 0.54 -11.87 11.10
C HIS A 18 1.20 -10.79 10.23
N GLY A 19 2.15 -11.17 9.38
CA GLY A 19 2.97 -10.24 8.62
C GLY A 19 3.93 -9.46 9.52
N LEU A 20 4.75 -8.61 8.89
CA LEU A 20 5.78 -7.84 9.60
C LEU A 20 5.20 -6.82 10.60
N TRP A 21 3.99 -6.30 10.36
CA TRP A 21 3.40 -5.18 11.11
C TRP A 21 2.27 -5.61 12.03
N ASN A 22 1.91 -6.91 12.04
CA ASN A 22 0.81 -7.49 12.81
C ASN A 22 -0.49 -6.64 12.76
N LEU A 23 -0.87 -6.24 11.54
CA LEU A 23 -2.04 -5.40 11.31
C LEU A 23 -3.31 -6.22 11.47
N ALA A 24 -4.33 -5.59 12.06
CA ALA A 24 -5.68 -6.15 12.04
C ALA A 24 -6.19 -6.22 10.59
N TRP A 25 -7.00 -7.23 10.28
CA TRP A 25 -7.50 -7.48 8.91
C TRP A 25 -8.18 -6.24 8.28
N TRP A 26 -8.91 -5.45 9.06
CA TRP A 26 -9.58 -4.24 8.57
C TRP A 26 -8.59 -3.11 8.27
N GLN A 27 -7.46 -3.02 8.98
CA GLN A 27 -6.40 -2.04 8.70
C GLN A 27 -5.76 -2.33 7.35
N ILE A 28 -5.55 -3.62 7.03
CA ILE A 28 -5.05 -4.06 5.72
C ILE A 28 -6.02 -3.63 4.61
N ILE A 29 -7.33 -3.83 4.81
CA ILE A 29 -8.35 -3.42 3.83
C ILE A 29 -8.33 -1.90 3.64
N LEU A 30 -8.35 -1.10 4.72
CA LEU A 30 -8.33 0.35 4.61
C LEU A 30 -7.07 0.87 3.93
N TYR A 31 -5.90 0.31 4.29
CA TYR A 31 -4.64 0.66 3.65
C TYR A 31 -4.65 0.32 2.15
N THR A 32 -5.15 -0.86 1.79
CA THR A 32 -5.26 -1.30 0.39
C THR A 32 -6.20 -0.39 -0.39
N LEU A 33 -7.36 -0.05 0.16
CA LEU A 33 -8.32 0.86 -0.47
C LEU A 33 -7.74 2.27 -0.64
N ALA A 34 -7.08 2.81 0.39
CA ALA A 34 -6.48 4.14 0.35
C ALA A 34 -5.38 4.21 -0.71
N THR A 35 -4.43 3.26 -0.69
CA THR A 35 -3.33 3.21 -1.66
C THR A 35 -3.80 2.97 -3.09
N THR A 36 -4.80 2.11 -3.28
CA THR A 36 -5.42 1.90 -4.59
C THR A 36 -6.09 3.17 -5.09
N HIS A 37 -6.85 3.85 -4.24
CA HIS A 37 -7.54 5.09 -4.62
C HIS A 37 -6.53 6.20 -4.99
N ILE A 38 -5.45 6.35 -4.22
CA ILE A 38 -4.36 7.29 -4.53
C ILE A 38 -3.72 6.94 -5.87
N THR A 39 -3.48 5.66 -6.15
CA THR A 39 -2.87 5.21 -7.41
C THR A 39 -3.80 5.48 -8.60
N ILE A 40 -5.09 5.21 -8.45
CA ILE A 40 -6.10 5.53 -9.47
C ILE A 40 -6.12 7.03 -9.73
N ALA A 41 -6.11 7.88 -8.70
CA ALA A 41 -6.06 9.33 -8.85
C ALA A 41 -4.76 9.78 -9.55
N ALA A 42 -3.61 9.21 -9.18
CA ALA A 42 -2.32 9.50 -9.80
C ALA A 42 -2.33 9.16 -11.30
N VAL A 43 -2.78 7.97 -11.69
CA VAL A 43 -2.79 7.55 -13.11
C VAL A 43 -3.84 8.32 -13.91
N THR A 44 -5.06 8.44 -13.39
CA THR A 44 -6.19 8.98 -14.16
C THR A 44 -6.22 10.50 -14.22
N ILE A 45 -5.90 11.20 -13.12
CA ILE A 45 -5.97 12.66 -13.05
C ILE A 45 -4.60 13.26 -13.37
N PHE A 46 -3.56 12.85 -12.65
CA PHE A 46 -2.23 13.47 -12.82
C PHE A 46 -1.53 13.03 -14.11
N LEU A 47 -1.29 11.72 -14.30
CA LEU A 47 -0.55 11.24 -15.48
C LEU A 47 -1.36 11.37 -16.77
N HIS A 48 -2.60 10.87 -16.79
CA HIS A 48 -3.39 10.84 -18.02
C HIS A 48 -3.97 12.22 -18.38
N ARG A 49 -4.69 12.89 -17.46
CA ARG A 49 -5.39 14.14 -17.79
C ARG A 49 -4.48 15.36 -17.74
N ALA A 50 -3.66 15.53 -16.69
CA ALA A 50 -2.79 16.70 -16.56
C ALA A 50 -1.52 16.61 -17.42
N GLN A 51 -0.76 15.52 -17.31
CA GLN A 51 0.53 15.39 -18.00
C GLN A 51 0.40 14.99 -19.48
N ALA A 52 -0.39 13.97 -19.80
CA ALA A 52 -0.48 13.46 -21.18
C ALA A 52 -1.42 14.30 -22.06
N HIS A 53 -2.64 14.57 -21.59
CA HIS A 53 -3.64 15.29 -22.38
C HIS A 53 -3.73 16.79 -22.09
N ARG A 54 -3.06 17.30 -21.04
CA ARG A 54 -3.14 18.71 -20.60
C ARG A 54 -4.56 19.25 -20.57
N ALA A 55 -5.50 18.39 -20.19
CA ALA A 55 -6.93 18.67 -20.16
C ALA A 55 -7.37 19.35 -18.85
N LEU A 56 -6.55 19.26 -17.80
CA LEU A 56 -6.70 20.04 -16.57
C LEU A 56 -5.36 20.54 -16.05
N ASP A 57 -5.36 21.74 -15.48
CA ASP A 57 -4.25 22.29 -14.72
C ASP A 57 -4.48 22.09 -13.22
N LEU A 58 -3.52 21.45 -12.56
CA LEU A 58 -3.54 21.17 -11.13
C LEU A 58 -2.85 22.30 -10.35
N HIS A 59 -3.44 22.69 -9.22
CA HIS A 59 -2.82 23.66 -8.31
C HIS A 59 -1.56 23.08 -7.64
N ALA A 60 -0.76 23.92 -6.97
CA ALA A 60 0.56 23.54 -6.48
C ALA A 60 0.57 22.31 -5.56
N ILE A 61 -0.44 22.18 -4.68
CA ILE A 61 -0.54 21.09 -3.70
C ILE A 61 -0.73 19.72 -4.39
N PRO A 62 -1.80 19.49 -5.17
CA PRO A 62 -1.98 18.19 -5.84
C PRO A 62 -0.90 17.92 -6.87
N SER A 63 -0.35 18.96 -7.52
CA SER A 63 0.75 18.80 -8.47
C SER A 63 2.02 18.27 -7.77
N HIS A 64 2.39 18.83 -6.61
CA HIS A 64 3.55 18.36 -5.84
C HIS A 64 3.31 16.99 -5.20
N PHE A 65 2.08 16.68 -4.78
CA PHE A 65 1.76 15.39 -4.17
C PHE A 65 1.90 14.22 -5.15
N PHE A 66 1.57 14.42 -6.42
CA PHE A 66 1.60 13.37 -7.45
C PHE A 66 2.83 13.40 -8.38
N ARG A 67 3.63 14.47 -8.35
CA ARG A 67 4.88 14.61 -9.11
C ARG A 67 5.99 13.74 -8.52
#